data_AF-A0A964FER9-F1
#
_entry.id   AF-A0A964FER9-F1
#
_cell.length_a   1.000
_cell.length_b   1.000
_cell.length_c   1.000
_cell.angle_alpha   90.00
_cell.angle_beta   90.00
_cell.angle_gamma   90.00
#
_symmetry.space_group_name_H-M   'P 1'
#
loop_
_entity.id
_entity.type
_entity.pdbx_description
1 polymer ?
#
loop_
_entity_poly.entity_id
_entity_poly.type
_entity_poly.pdbx_seq_one_letter_code
_entity_poly.pdbx_strand_id
1 'polypeptide(L)'
;MNNNESIDPRDKIDKIKINNLENLYQIKDENGQIIDYETASGRELFNHYRHNMTNYDEVLDDIREEQGHVKGYQQKRAAIGAAEQVLGKYREEHTKVVRDSQIKGNILKRLLEKAKVGTASQLVALLDNWSERIKDIGKLENSQRSLQTWNDTYRVQRELVKKLLQEADIDPEVIVQINTIYSTRSVNKAVEKGCDIFDLEKSEVLKIVKKAIRYAKLAQQD
;
A
#
# COMPACT_ATOMS: atom_id res chain seq x y z
N MET A 1 21.68 -57.01 26.90
CA MET A 1 21.23 -56.03 25.90
C MET A 1 22.47 -55.38 25.30
N ASN A 2 22.86 -55.80 24.09
CA ASN A 2 23.83 -55.12 23.25
C ASN A 2 23.48 -55.51 21.81
N ASN A 3 22.55 -54.76 21.22
CA ASN A 3 22.25 -54.87 19.80
C ASN A 3 23.27 -54.01 19.05
N ASN A 4 24.51 -54.49 18.94
CA ASN A 4 25.46 -54.00 17.94
C ASN A 4 25.12 -54.70 16.62
N GLU A 5 24.05 -54.25 15.97
CA GLU A 5 23.92 -54.47 14.54
C GLU A 5 25.00 -53.62 13.88
N SER A 6 26.12 -54.27 13.56
CA SER A 6 27.17 -53.75 12.69
C SER A 6 26.53 -53.39 11.35
N ILE A 7 26.14 -52.12 11.19
CA ILE A 7 25.64 -51.56 9.93
C ILE A 7 26.72 -51.84 8.86
N ASP A 8 26.36 -52.49 7.76
CA ASP A 8 27.29 -52.72 6.66
C ASP A 8 27.83 -51.33 6.23
N PRO A 9 29.16 -51.13 6.10
CA PRO A 9 29.73 -49.90 5.57
C PRO A 9 29.11 -49.44 4.24
N ARG A 10 28.47 -50.36 3.50
CA ARG A 10 27.68 -50.07 2.30
C ARG A 10 26.40 -49.28 2.56
N ASP A 11 25.76 -49.44 3.72
CA ASP A 11 24.49 -48.79 4.09
C ASP A 11 24.72 -47.40 4.72
N LYS A 12 25.93 -47.13 5.21
CA LYS A 12 26.30 -45.80 5.71
C LYS A 12 26.38 -44.74 4.61
N ILE A 13 26.66 -45.14 3.37
CA ILE A 13 26.77 -44.23 2.23
C ILE A 13 25.40 -43.66 1.85
N ASP A 14 24.32 -44.38 2.13
CA ASP A 14 22.96 -43.90 1.92
C ASP A 14 22.53 -42.89 3.02
N LYS A 15 23.38 -42.63 4.02
CA LYS A 15 23.19 -41.58 5.04
C LYS A 15 23.71 -40.22 4.59
N ILE A 16 24.23 -40.09 3.37
CA ILE A 16 24.66 -38.78 2.86
C ILE A 16 23.45 -37.86 2.76
N LYS A 17 23.57 -36.70 3.38
CA LYS A 17 22.53 -35.67 3.48
C LYS A 17 23.17 -34.30 3.36
N ILE A 18 22.33 -33.33 3.05
CA ILE A 18 22.73 -31.93 3.05
C ILE A 18 22.73 -31.44 4.49
N ASN A 19 23.89 -30.97 4.96
CA ASN A 19 24.06 -30.39 6.28
C ASN A 19 23.94 -28.86 6.23
N ASN A 20 24.48 -28.24 5.18
CA ASN A 20 24.60 -26.79 5.09
C ASN A 20 23.97 -26.28 3.79
N LEU A 21 22.64 -26.18 3.77
CA LEU A 21 21.90 -25.71 2.59
C LEU A 21 22.28 -24.27 2.20
N GLU A 22 22.67 -23.44 3.17
CA GLU A 22 23.10 -22.06 2.97
C GLU A 22 24.35 -21.95 2.06
N ASN A 23 25.19 -22.98 2.06
CA ASN A 23 26.40 -23.04 1.23
C ASN A 23 26.09 -23.34 -0.25
N LEU A 24 24.84 -23.59 -0.63
CA LEU A 24 24.44 -23.77 -2.02
C LEU A 24 24.81 -22.56 -2.89
N TYR A 25 24.74 -21.35 -2.32
CA TYR A 25 24.96 -20.08 -3.03
C TYR A 25 26.27 -19.38 -2.65
N GLN A 26 27.00 -19.89 -1.66
CA GLN A 26 28.26 -19.32 -1.19
C GLN A 26 29.39 -20.31 -1.49
N ILE A 27 29.82 -20.34 -2.74
CA ILE A 27 30.89 -21.24 -3.20
C ILE A 27 32.21 -20.79 -2.61
N LYS A 28 32.95 -21.71 -2.02
CA LYS A 28 34.29 -21.46 -1.49
C LYS A 28 35.33 -22.21 -2.31
N ASP A 29 36.46 -21.57 -2.56
CA ASP A 29 37.64 -22.18 -3.16
C ASP A 29 38.34 -23.14 -2.18
N GLU A 30 39.40 -23.81 -2.64
CA GLU A 30 40.22 -24.70 -1.82
C GLU A 30 40.90 -23.97 -0.64
N ASN A 31 40.99 -22.62 -0.69
CA ASN A 31 41.56 -21.77 0.36
C ASN A 31 40.49 -21.13 1.27
N GLY A 32 39.21 -21.44 1.06
CA GLY A 32 38.08 -20.88 1.81
C GLY A 32 37.60 -19.48 1.38
N GLN A 33 38.12 -18.92 0.28
CA GLN A 33 37.65 -17.67 -0.31
C GLN A 33 36.35 -17.86 -1.08
N ILE A 34 35.44 -16.90 -1.01
CA ILE A 34 34.17 -16.95 -1.74
C ILE A 34 34.45 -16.67 -3.22
N ILE A 35 34.07 -17.61 -4.09
CA ILE A 35 34.12 -17.47 -5.54
C ILE A 35 32.71 -17.24 -6.07
N ASP A 36 32.61 -16.44 -7.14
CA ASP A 36 31.36 -16.28 -7.86
C ASP A 36 31.01 -17.55 -8.66
N TYR A 37 29.74 -17.95 -8.63
CA TYR A 37 29.23 -19.15 -9.30
C TYR A 37 29.57 -19.17 -10.78
N GLU A 38 29.49 -18.02 -11.46
CA GLU A 38 29.75 -17.90 -12.90
C GLU A 38 31.22 -18.11 -13.26
N THR A 39 32.13 -17.93 -12.31
CA THR A 39 33.58 -18.02 -12.50
C THR A 39 34.19 -19.32 -11.98
N ALA A 40 33.44 -20.06 -11.16
CA ALA A 40 33.90 -21.31 -10.56
C ALA A 40 33.97 -22.44 -11.60
N SER A 41 35.08 -23.17 -11.62
CA SER A 41 35.21 -24.35 -12.45
C SER A 41 34.32 -25.49 -11.95
N GLY A 42 33.95 -26.41 -12.85
CA GLY A 42 33.15 -27.58 -12.47
C GLY A 42 33.77 -28.44 -11.37
N ARG A 43 35.10 -28.44 -11.24
CA ARG A 43 35.82 -29.17 -10.18
C ARG A 43 35.70 -28.46 -8.83
N GLU A 44 35.85 -27.14 -8.80
CA GLU A 44 35.70 -26.34 -7.58
C GLU A 44 34.26 -26.43 -7.06
N LEU A 45 33.28 -26.31 -7.96
CA LEU A 45 31.86 -26.51 -7.64
C LEU A 45 31.61 -27.89 -7.05
N PHE A 46 32.10 -28.94 -7.72
CA PHE A 46 31.92 -30.31 -7.25
C PHE A 46 32.54 -30.55 -5.86
N ASN A 47 33.77 -30.06 -5.65
CA ASN A 47 34.45 -30.19 -4.37
C ASN A 47 33.73 -29.40 -3.26
N HIS A 48 33.34 -28.16 -3.53
CA HIS A 48 32.60 -27.33 -2.58
C HIS A 48 31.28 -27.99 -2.17
N TYR A 49 30.45 -28.41 -3.14
CA TYR A 49 29.18 -29.05 -2.81
C TYR A 49 29.35 -30.37 -2.07
N ARG A 50 30.37 -31.16 -2.41
CA ARG A 50 30.66 -32.40 -1.71
C ARG A 50 31.06 -32.14 -0.25
N HIS A 51 32.09 -31.33 -0.03
CA HIS A 51 32.69 -31.17 1.30
C HIS A 51 31.94 -30.19 2.20
N ASN A 52 31.42 -29.10 1.63
CA ASN A 52 30.90 -27.99 2.42
C ASN A 52 29.37 -28.00 2.53
N MET A 53 28.67 -28.66 1.61
CA MET A 53 27.19 -28.68 1.58
C MET A 53 26.62 -30.00 2.12
N THR A 54 27.37 -31.11 2.06
CA THR A 54 26.94 -32.42 2.53
C THR A 54 27.80 -32.93 3.68
N ASN A 55 27.31 -33.93 4.43
CA ASN A 55 28.07 -34.65 5.45
C ASN A 55 29.06 -35.68 4.85
N TYR A 56 29.56 -35.45 3.65
CA TYR A 56 30.43 -36.40 2.94
C TYR A 56 31.65 -36.80 3.76
N ASP A 57 32.33 -35.83 4.37
CA ASP A 57 33.54 -36.08 5.16
C ASP A 57 33.22 -36.85 6.45
N GLU A 58 32.12 -36.51 7.13
CA GLU A 58 31.63 -37.25 8.31
C GLU A 58 31.37 -38.72 7.98
N VAL A 59 30.72 -39.00 6.84
CA VAL A 59 30.44 -40.39 6.40
C VAL A 59 31.73 -41.15 6.09
N LEU A 60 32.76 -40.49 5.53
CA LEU A 60 34.04 -41.13 5.28
C LEU A 60 34.84 -41.38 6.55
N ASP A 61 34.78 -40.46 7.51
CA ASP A 61 35.45 -40.60 8.80
C ASP A 61 34.80 -41.70 9.64
N ASP A 62 33.46 -41.79 9.68
CA ASP A 62 32.71 -42.90 10.29
C ASP A 62 33.13 -44.27 9.74
N ILE A 63 33.35 -44.35 8.42
CA ILE A 63 33.80 -45.57 7.76
C ILE A 63 35.25 -45.87 8.13
N ARG A 64 36.10 -44.84 8.22
CA ARG A 64 37.52 -44.98 8.59
C ARG A 64 37.69 -45.43 10.04
N GLU A 65 36.87 -44.92 10.96
CA GLU A 65 36.89 -45.31 12.38
C GLU A 65 36.57 -46.81 12.56
N GLU A 66 35.68 -47.37 11.75
CA GLU A 66 35.27 -48.77 11.88
C GLU A 66 36.23 -49.78 11.22
N GLN A 67 36.72 -49.49 9.99
CA GLN A 67 37.52 -50.46 9.23
C GLN A 67 39.01 -50.05 9.07
N GLY A 68 39.40 -48.92 9.67
CA GLY A 68 40.77 -48.37 9.67
C GLY A 68 41.22 -47.70 8.36
N HIS A 69 40.49 -47.87 7.26
CA HIS A 69 40.79 -47.26 5.96
C HIS A 69 39.51 -47.00 5.17
N VAL A 70 39.57 -46.24 4.08
CA VAL A 70 38.43 -46.06 3.14
C VAL A 70 38.83 -46.67 1.80
N LYS A 71 38.01 -47.59 1.28
CA LYS A 71 38.25 -48.21 -0.03
C LYS A 71 37.82 -47.27 -1.15
N GLY A 72 38.51 -47.31 -2.29
CA GLY A 72 38.22 -46.42 -3.43
C GLY A 72 36.77 -46.50 -3.93
N TYR A 73 36.14 -47.69 -3.89
CA TYR A 73 34.73 -47.83 -4.25
C TYR A 73 33.78 -47.14 -3.26
N GLN A 74 34.11 -47.13 -1.96
CA GLN A 74 33.32 -46.44 -0.93
C GLN A 74 33.41 -44.93 -1.12
N GLN A 75 34.62 -44.42 -1.36
CA GLN A 75 34.84 -43.00 -1.65
C GLN A 75 34.08 -42.55 -2.91
N LYS A 76 34.10 -43.37 -3.97
CA LYS A 76 33.36 -43.10 -5.22
C LYS A 76 31.85 -43.08 -4.98
N ARG A 77 31.32 -44.08 -4.27
CA ARG A 77 29.87 -44.16 -4.00
C ARG A 77 29.42 -43.03 -3.08
N ALA A 78 30.22 -42.64 -2.09
CA ALA A 78 29.95 -41.47 -1.26
C ALA A 78 29.94 -40.17 -2.09
N ALA A 79 30.88 -40.02 -3.05
CA ALA A 79 30.92 -38.84 -3.90
C ALA A 79 29.68 -38.76 -4.81
N ILE A 80 29.20 -39.91 -5.31
CA ILE A 80 27.96 -40.00 -6.09
C ILE A 80 26.75 -39.63 -5.20
N GLY A 81 26.66 -40.19 -3.98
CA GLY A 81 25.58 -39.87 -3.05
C GLY A 81 25.50 -38.38 -2.71
N ALA A 82 26.64 -37.74 -2.46
CA ALA A 82 26.70 -36.29 -2.23
C ALA A 82 26.18 -35.50 -3.44
N ALA A 83 26.62 -35.86 -4.65
CA ALA A 83 26.16 -35.23 -5.88
C ALA A 83 24.65 -35.41 -6.09
N GLU A 84 24.10 -36.61 -5.82
CA GLU A 84 22.68 -36.89 -5.96
C GLU A 84 21.81 -36.06 -5.01
N GLN A 85 22.25 -35.89 -3.75
CA GLN A 85 21.54 -35.04 -2.79
C GLN A 85 21.50 -33.57 -3.24
N VAL A 86 22.65 -33.04 -3.68
CA VAL A 86 22.77 -31.65 -4.15
C VAL A 86 21.94 -31.43 -5.43
N LEU A 87 22.03 -32.34 -6.40
CA LEU A 87 21.20 -32.31 -7.61
C LEU A 87 19.70 -32.43 -7.29
N GLY A 88 19.35 -33.23 -6.28
CA GLY A 88 17.99 -33.33 -5.75
C GLY A 88 17.46 -31.96 -5.33
N LYS A 89 18.25 -31.15 -4.60
CA LYS A 89 17.83 -29.80 -4.21
C LYS A 89 17.71 -28.83 -5.38
N TYR A 90 18.66 -28.84 -6.32
CA TYR A 90 18.53 -28.03 -7.52
C TYR A 90 17.24 -28.37 -8.31
N ARG A 91 16.87 -29.64 -8.40
CA ARG A 91 15.62 -30.07 -9.04
C ARG A 91 14.38 -29.59 -8.27
N GLU A 92 14.39 -29.66 -6.94
CA GLU A 92 13.32 -29.17 -6.08
C GLU A 92 13.11 -27.65 -6.27
N GLU A 93 14.19 -26.87 -6.22
CA GLU A 93 14.15 -25.42 -6.44
C GLU A 93 13.64 -25.06 -7.83
N HIS A 94 14.13 -25.75 -8.86
CA HIS A 94 13.66 -25.55 -10.23
C HIS A 94 12.16 -25.84 -10.35
N THR A 95 11.68 -26.93 -9.72
CA THR A 95 10.25 -27.28 -9.71
C THR A 95 9.43 -26.20 -9.01
N LYS A 96 9.93 -25.65 -7.90
CA LYS A 96 9.27 -24.54 -7.19
C LYS A 96 9.20 -23.28 -8.05
N VAL A 97 10.30 -22.89 -8.69
CA VAL A 97 10.35 -21.71 -9.58
C VAL A 97 9.39 -21.86 -10.76
N VAL A 98 9.33 -23.04 -11.38
CA VAL A 98 8.38 -23.33 -12.46
C VAL A 98 6.94 -23.22 -11.96
N ARG A 99 6.63 -23.81 -10.80
CA ARG A 99 5.28 -23.76 -10.21
C ARG A 99 4.86 -22.33 -9.87
N ASP A 100 5.74 -21.55 -9.26
CA ASP A 100 5.49 -20.14 -8.94
C ASP A 100 5.26 -19.31 -10.20
N SER A 101 6.04 -19.56 -11.25
CA SER A 101 5.90 -18.90 -12.54
C SER A 101 4.55 -19.24 -13.20
N GLN A 102 4.12 -20.51 -13.13
CA GLN A 102 2.81 -20.93 -13.62
C GLN A 102 1.66 -20.28 -12.84
N ILE A 103 1.76 -20.20 -11.51
CA ILE A 103 0.75 -19.51 -10.67
C ILE A 103 0.65 -18.04 -11.07
N LYS A 104 1.79 -17.33 -11.18
CA LYS A 104 1.84 -15.93 -11.60
C LYS A 104 1.28 -15.73 -13.01
N GLY A 105 1.63 -16.60 -13.95
CA GLY A 105 1.11 -16.60 -15.32
C GLY A 105 -0.41 -16.81 -15.37
N ASN A 106 -0.94 -17.73 -14.57
CA ASN A 106 -2.38 -17.97 -14.47
C ASN A 106 -3.14 -16.77 -13.88
N ILE A 107 -2.57 -16.11 -12.87
CA ILE A 107 -3.13 -14.88 -12.31
C ILE A 107 -3.16 -13.79 -13.38
N LEU A 108 -2.04 -13.58 -14.08
CA LEU A 108 -1.95 -12.60 -15.17
C LEU A 108 -3.00 -12.89 -16.25
N LYS A 109 -3.12 -14.15 -16.70
CA LYS A 109 -4.11 -14.54 -17.70
C LYS A 109 -5.54 -14.22 -17.25
N ARG A 110 -5.91 -14.54 -16.00
CA ARG A 110 -7.22 -14.19 -15.44
C ARG A 110 -7.46 -12.69 -15.38
N LEU A 111 -6.43 -11.90 -15.06
CA LEU A 111 -6.53 -10.44 -15.06
C LEU A 111 -6.73 -9.88 -16.47
N LEU A 112 -5.99 -10.40 -17.46
CA LEU A 112 -6.16 -10.04 -18.87
C LEU A 112 -7.57 -10.36 -19.37
N GLU A 113 -8.08 -11.55 -19.07
CA GLU A 113 -9.44 -11.98 -19.42
C GLU A 113 -10.51 -11.08 -18.77
N LYS A 114 -10.39 -10.81 -17.47
CA LYS A 114 -11.34 -9.94 -16.74
C LYS A 114 -11.32 -8.50 -17.25
N ALA A 115 -10.14 -7.97 -17.52
CA ALA A 115 -9.97 -6.61 -18.05
C ALA A 115 -10.24 -6.53 -19.57
N LYS A 116 -10.43 -7.67 -20.26
CA LYS A 116 -10.63 -7.77 -21.71
C LYS A 116 -9.52 -7.10 -22.53
N VAL A 117 -8.28 -7.27 -22.08
CA VAL A 117 -7.08 -6.71 -22.73
C VAL A 117 -6.19 -7.82 -23.27
N GLY A 118 -5.55 -7.59 -24.42
CA GLY A 118 -4.78 -8.60 -25.12
C GLY A 118 -3.33 -8.73 -24.63
N THR A 119 -2.82 -7.74 -23.89
CA THR A 119 -1.42 -7.70 -23.45
C THR A 119 -1.26 -7.21 -22.02
N ALA A 120 -0.18 -7.61 -21.36
CA ALA A 120 0.16 -7.14 -20.00
C ALA A 120 0.35 -5.62 -19.96
N SER A 121 0.94 -5.03 -21.00
CA SER A 121 1.15 -3.57 -21.08
C SER A 121 -0.18 -2.81 -21.10
N GLN A 122 -1.18 -3.32 -21.81
CA GLN A 122 -2.54 -2.74 -21.82
C GLN A 122 -3.23 -2.86 -20.45
N LEU A 123 -3.00 -3.98 -19.74
CA LEU A 123 -3.52 -4.15 -18.38
C LEU A 123 -2.93 -3.11 -17.43
N VAL A 124 -1.62 -2.88 -17.50
CA VAL A 124 -0.93 -1.86 -16.68
C VAL A 124 -1.52 -0.47 -16.97
N ALA A 125 -1.61 -0.07 -18.24
CA ALA A 125 -2.18 1.23 -18.60
C ALA A 125 -3.64 1.41 -18.12
N LEU A 126 -4.43 0.34 -18.15
CA LEU A 126 -5.80 0.35 -17.64
C LEU A 126 -5.84 0.51 -16.11
N LEU A 127 -4.97 -0.19 -15.38
CA LEU A 127 -4.83 -0.07 -13.93
C LEU A 127 -4.36 1.34 -13.52
N ASP A 128 -3.42 1.93 -14.27
CA ASP A 128 -2.97 3.30 -14.04
C ASP A 128 -4.11 4.30 -14.24
N ASN A 129 -4.90 4.15 -15.31
CA ASN A 129 -6.08 4.99 -15.55
C ASN A 129 -7.11 4.87 -14.41
N TRP A 130 -7.37 3.65 -13.93
CA TRP A 130 -8.27 3.44 -12.80
C TRP A 130 -7.76 4.08 -11.51
N SER A 131 -6.45 4.00 -11.26
CA SER A 131 -5.80 4.65 -10.12
C SER A 131 -6.00 6.17 -10.15
N GLU A 132 -5.82 6.80 -11.31
CA GLU A 132 -6.10 8.23 -11.50
C GLU A 132 -7.56 8.58 -11.24
N ARG A 133 -8.50 7.80 -11.80
CA ARG A 133 -9.94 8.01 -11.58
C ARG A 133 -10.32 7.89 -10.10
N ILE A 134 -9.75 6.94 -9.36
CA ILE A 134 -9.99 6.80 -7.92
C ILE A 134 -9.51 8.04 -7.16
N LYS A 135 -8.36 8.61 -7.52
CA LYS A 135 -7.88 9.87 -6.92
C LYS A 135 -8.85 11.02 -7.19
N ASP A 136 -9.38 11.11 -8.40
CA ASP A 136 -10.31 12.17 -8.75
C ASP A 136 -11.67 12.02 -8.04
N ILE A 137 -12.17 10.79 -7.90
CA ILE A 137 -13.35 10.50 -7.06
C ILE A 137 -13.09 10.94 -5.62
N GLY A 138 -11.92 10.62 -5.05
CA GLY A 138 -11.56 11.06 -3.70
C GLY A 138 -11.55 12.58 -3.53
N LYS A 139 -11.08 13.34 -4.54
CA LYS A 139 -11.16 14.81 -4.53
C LYS A 139 -12.61 15.30 -4.58
N LEU A 140 -13.46 14.68 -5.40
CA LEU A 140 -14.88 15.03 -5.52
C LEU A 140 -15.63 14.75 -4.22
N GLU A 141 -15.39 13.60 -3.57
CA GLU A 141 -15.98 13.28 -2.27
C GLU A 141 -15.57 14.27 -1.18
N ASN A 142 -14.29 14.66 -1.15
CA ASN A 142 -13.81 15.68 -0.21
C ASN A 142 -14.44 17.05 -0.47
N SER A 143 -14.61 17.42 -1.74
CA SER A 143 -15.32 18.65 -2.13
C SER A 143 -16.78 18.61 -1.69
N GLN A 144 -17.47 17.49 -1.91
CA GLN A 144 -18.86 17.29 -1.49
C GLN A 144 -19.02 17.34 0.04
N ARG A 145 -18.13 16.69 0.79
CA ARG A 145 -18.11 16.77 2.27
C ARG A 145 -17.89 18.20 2.74
N SER A 146 -16.96 18.93 2.12
CA SER A 146 -16.68 20.34 2.44
C SER A 146 -17.90 21.23 2.19
N LEU A 147 -18.59 21.04 1.06
CA LEU A 147 -19.84 21.75 0.74
C LEU A 147 -20.95 21.42 1.74
N GLN A 148 -21.06 20.16 2.16
CA GLN A 148 -22.03 19.74 3.17
C GLN A 148 -21.73 20.40 4.52
N THR A 149 -20.47 20.36 5.00
CA THR A 149 -20.05 21.03 6.23
C THR A 149 -20.28 22.53 6.17
N TRP A 150 -20.04 23.16 5.01
CA TRP A 150 -20.29 24.58 4.83
C TRP A 150 -21.78 24.92 4.92
N ASN A 151 -22.64 24.13 4.29
CA ASN A 151 -24.11 24.27 4.39
C ASN A 151 -24.61 24.06 5.83
N ASP A 152 -24.08 23.07 6.54
CA ASP A 152 -24.44 22.80 7.94
C ASP A 152 -23.98 23.96 8.85
N THR A 153 -22.78 24.48 8.63
CA THR A 153 -22.25 25.65 9.35
C THR A 153 -23.14 26.87 9.12
N TYR A 154 -23.54 27.13 7.87
CA TYR A 154 -24.45 28.23 7.55
C TYR A 154 -25.82 28.07 8.23
N ARG A 155 -26.34 26.84 8.30
CA ARG A 155 -27.59 26.54 8.99
C ARG A 155 -27.49 26.80 10.50
N VAL A 156 -26.39 26.39 11.14
CA VAL A 156 -26.14 26.67 12.56
C VAL A 156 -26.00 28.18 12.81
N GLN A 157 -25.21 28.89 12.00
CA GLN A 157 -25.05 30.35 12.09
C GLN A 157 -26.39 31.07 11.99
N ARG A 158 -27.24 30.70 11.02
CA ARG A 158 -28.58 31.25 10.87
C ARG A 158 -29.41 31.11 12.15
N GLU A 159 -29.45 29.91 12.74
CA GLU A 159 -30.24 29.66 13.95
C GLU A 159 -29.66 30.39 15.18
N LEU A 160 -28.32 30.49 15.28
CA LEU A 160 -27.67 31.28 16.33
C LEU A 160 -28.01 32.77 16.22
N VAL A 161 -27.98 33.35 15.01
CA VAL A 161 -28.36 34.75 14.79
C VAL A 161 -29.82 34.98 15.20
N LYS A 162 -30.74 34.09 14.81
CA LYS A 162 -32.15 34.21 15.24
C LYS A 162 -32.30 34.19 16.76
N LYS A 163 -31.58 33.30 17.45
CA LYS A 163 -31.60 33.22 18.91
C LYS A 163 -31.03 34.49 19.55
N LEU A 164 -29.91 34.99 19.06
CA LEU A 164 -29.31 36.25 19.54
C LEU A 164 -30.27 37.43 19.36
N LEU A 165 -30.98 37.51 18.24
CA LEU A 165 -31.96 38.58 18.00
C LEU A 165 -33.15 38.50 18.97
N GLN A 166 -33.57 37.29 19.36
CA GLN A 166 -34.62 37.07 20.36
C GLN A 166 -34.14 37.38 21.78
N GLU A 167 -32.90 37.03 22.12
CA GLU A 167 -32.30 37.27 23.44
C GLU A 167 -31.95 38.75 23.68
N ALA A 168 -31.62 39.50 22.62
CA ALA A 168 -31.22 40.89 22.68
C ALA A 168 -32.39 41.90 22.70
N ASP A 169 -33.64 41.43 22.80
CA ASP A 169 -34.86 42.24 22.81
C ASP A 169 -34.94 43.27 21.66
N ILE A 170 -34.55 42.82 20.45
CA ILE A 170 -34.57 43.66 19.25
C ILE A 170 -36.01 43.80 18.75
N ASP A 171 -36.32 44.95 18.16
CA ASP A 171 -37.61 45.26 17.57
C ASP A 171 -38.15 44.09 16.71
N PRO A 172 -39.36 43.57 17.02
CA PRO A 172 -39.99 42.47 16.28
C PRO A 172 -40.03 42.68 14.76
N GLU A 173 -40.13 43.92 14.29
CA GLU A 173 -40.16 44.22 12.86
C GLU A 173 -38.82 43.89 12.17
N VAL A 174 -37.70 44.23 12.82
CA VAL A 174 -36.34 43.93 12.34
C VAL A 174 -36.09 42.42 12.32
N ILE A 175 -36.61 41.70 13.32
CA ILE A 175 -36.53 40.23 13.39
C ILE A 175 -37.25 39.58 12.19
N VAL A 176 -38.43 40.10 11.79
CA VAL A 176 -39.18 39.62 10.63
C VAL A 176 -38.43 39.88 9.32
N GLN A 177 -37.81 41.04 9.18
CA GLN A 177 -37.03 41.40 7.99
C GLN A 177 -35.79 40.50 7.84
N ILE A 178 -35.03 40.28 8.93
CA ILE A 178 -33.86 39.39 8.92
C ILE A 178 -34.26 37.93 8.62
N ASN A 179 -35.38 37.45 9.17
CA ASN A 179 -35.91 36.12 8.84
C ASN A 179 -36.32 35.99 7.37
N THR A 180 -36.77 37.08 6.76
CA THR A 180 -37.13 37.15 5.34
C THR A 180 -35.89 37.10 4.44
N ILE A 181 -34.76 37.68 4.87
CA ILE A 181 -33.46 37.54 4.19
C ILE A 181 -33.02 36.07 4.23
N TYR A 182 -32.98 35.46 5.41
CA TYR A 182 -32.53 34.08 5.56
C TYR A 182 -33.45 33.02 4.93
N SER A 183 -34.71 33.35 4.63
CA SER A 183 -35.64 32.47 3.92
C SER A 183 -35.59 32.66 2.39
N THR A 184 -34.88 33.67 1.89
CA THR A 184 -34.75 33.94 0.46
C THR A 184 -33.77 32.95 -0.18
N ARG A 185 -34.21 32.21 -1.20
CA ARG A 185 -33.41 31.18 -1.89
C ARG A 185 -32.36 31.73 -2.88
N SER A 186 -32.49 32.98 -3.29
CA SER A 186 -31.58 33.62 -4.25
C SER A 186 -30.62 34.54 -3.51
N VAL A 187 -29.31 34.32 -3.70
CA VAL A 187 -28.25 35.13 -3.09
C VAL A 187 -28.41 36.60 -3.46
N ASN A 188 -28.60 36.92 -4.74
CA ASN A 188 -28.73 38.30 -5.20
C ASN A 188 -29.95 39.02 -4.59
N LYS A 189 -31.09 38.33 -4.47
CA LYS A 189 -32.28 38.90 -3.83
C LYS A 189 -32.14 39.01 -2.31
N ALA A 190 -31.38 38.14 -1.68
CA ALA A 190 -31.08 38.24 -0.25
C ALA A 190 -30.17 39.43 0.04
N VAL A 191 -29.18 39.69 -0.83
CA VAL A 191 -28.31 40.87 -0.76
C VAL A 191 -29.10 42.15 -0.96
N GLU A 192 -29.95 42.22 -1.98
CA GLU A 192 -30.84 43.37 -2.24
C GLU A 192 -31.72 43.70 -1.02
N LYS A 193 -32.40 42.68 -0.46
CA LYS A 193 -33.19 42.83 0.76
C LYS A 193 -32.35 43.23 1.99
N GLY A 194 -31.11 42.76 2.08
CA GLY A 194 -30.17 43.16 3.12
C GLY A 194 -29.77 44.63 3.00
N CYS A 195 -29.45 45.08 1.78
CA CYS A 195 -29.17 46.48 1.50
C CYS A 195 -30.36 47.39 1.82
N ASP A 196 -31.60 46.92 1.57
CA ASP A 196 -32.81 47.66 1.91
C ASP A 196 -32.98 47.91 3.42
N ILE A 197 -32.49 47.00 4.29
CA ILE A 197 -32.51 47.20 5.75
C ILE A 197 -31.56 48.34 6.16
N PHE A 198 -30.44 48.48 5.46
CA PHE A 198 -29.42 49.50 5.76
C PHE A 198 -29.57 50.79 4.94
N ASP A 199 -30.62 50.90 4.11
CA ASP A 199 -30.90 52.09 3.32
C ASP A 199 -31.52 53.20 4.19
N LEU A 200 -30.65 53.99 4.79
CA LEU A 200 -30.99 55.14 5.64
C LEU A 200 -31.86 56.18 4.92
N GLU A 201 -31.85 56.24 3.58
CA GLU A 201 -32.68 57.20 2.84
C GLU A 201 -34.18 56.87 2.87
N LYS A 202 -34.53 55.60 3.12
CA LYS A 202 -35.93 55.18 3.27
C LYS A 202 -36.53 55.53 4.63
N SER A 203 -35.69 55.78 5.65
CA SER A 203 -36.11 56.10 7.02
C SER A 203 -37.09 57.27 7.06
N GLU A 204 -38.29 57.02 7.59
CA GLU A 204 -39.33 58.05 7.75
C GLU A 204 -38.85 59.20 8.64
N VAL A 205 -38.04 58.91 9.65
CA VAL A 205 -37.46 59.91 10.54
C VAL A 205 -36.56 60.86 9.76
N LEU A 206 -35.69 60.34 8.89
CA LEU A 206 -34.83 61.18 8.04
C LEU A 206 -35.65 61.97 7.00
N LYS A 207 -36.75 61.42 6.47
CA LYS A 207 -37.67 62.15 5.60
C LYS A 207 -38.38 63.29 6.34
N ILE A 208 -38.82 63.06 7.58
CA ILE A 208 -39.45 64.06 8.43
C ILE A 208 -38.45 65.15 8.82
N VAL A 209 -37.24 64.78 9.24
CA VAL A 209 -36.16 65.74 9.56
C VAL A 209 -35.77 66.56 8.33
N LYS A 210 -35.58 65.93 7.16
CA LYS A 210 -35.31 66.65 5.90
C LYS A 210 -36.46 67.60 5.53
N LYS A 211 -37.72 67.19 5.71
CA LYS A 211 -38.89 68.07 5.50
C LYS A 211 -38.90 69.23 6.49
N ALA A 212 -38.67 68.97 7.78
CA ALA A 212 -38.62 70.00 8.82
C ALA A 212 -37.51 71.03 8.55
N ILE A 213 -36.32 70.59 8.17
CA ILE A 213 -35.20 71.48 7.78
C ILE A 213 -35.58 72.29 6.52
N ARG A 214 -36.25 71.68 5.55
CA ARG A 214 -36.68 72.37 4.32
C ARG A 214 -37.74 73.44 4.61
N TYR A 215 -38.72 73.14 5.46
CA TYR A 215 -39.74 74.12 5.88
C TYR A 215 -39.15 75.24 6.75
N ALA A 216 -38.22 74.92 7.65
CA ALA A 216 -37.51 75.94 8.45
C ALA A 216 -36.70 76.91 7.58
N LYS A 217 -36.08 76.42 6.49
CA LYS A 217 -35.38 77.29 5.53
C LYS A 217 -36.32 78.17 4.71
N LEU A 218 -37.50 77.67 4.35
CA LEU A 218 -38.52 78.46 3.64
C LEU A 218 -39.09 79.56 4.53
N ALA A 219 -39.32 79.28 5.81
CA ALA A 219 -39.81 80.26 6.79
C ALA A 219 -38.77 81.35 7.17
N GLN A 220 -37.52 81.21 6.76
CA GLN A 220 -36.46 82.22 6.92
C GLN A 220 -36.28 83.10 5.67
N GLN A 221 -37.02 82.81 4.59
CA GLN A 221 -36.97 83.55 3.32
C GLN A 221 -38.21 84.43 3.09
N ASP A 222 -39.17 84.40 4.01
CA ASP A 222 -40.24 85.40 4.18
C ASP A 222 -39.85 86.38 5.30
#